data_AF-W4V314-F1
#
_entry.id   AF-W4V314-F1
#
_cell.length_a   1.000
_cell.length_b   1.000
_cell.length_c   1.000
_cell.angle_alpha   90.00
_cell.angle_beta   90.00
_cell.angle_gamma   90.00
#
_symmetry.space_group_name_H-M   'P 1'
#
loop_
_entity.id
_entity.type
_entity.pdbx_description
1 polymer ?
#
loop_
_entity_poly.entity_id
_entity_poly.type
_entity_poly.pdbx_seq_one_letter_code
_entity_poly.pdbx_strand_id
1 'polypeptide(L)'
;MLNLIHYGLPNKTAFKIMEDVRKGKGLKEEYEQIMREKNVPDWYIGSCKKIKYMFPKAHAAAYVMMAFRIAWFKVYYPEAFYATYFTVRADEFDAAMMCHGKDRVINKIREFELKGNNMTQKEKNTLTILEVANEMYARGIKFLPIDIYKSDAVKFKIEKDGLRPPLNALQGLGTSAAQSIVEARNNGELYLWMT
;
A
#
# COMPACT_ATOMS: atom_id res chain seq x y z
N MET A 1 10.74 -27.90 0.48
CA MET A 1 12.09 -28.49 0.33
C MET A 1 12.58 -29.07 1.65
N LEU A 2 12.90 -28.25 2.67
CA LEU A 2 13.48 -28.73 3.94
C LEU A 2 12.66 -29.84 4.60
N ASN A 3 11.33 -29.70 4.67
CA ASN A 3 10.46 -30.75 5.22
C ASN A 3 10.56 -32.07 4.43
N LEU A 4 10.66 -32.02 3.10
CA LEU A 4 10.82 -33.24 2.28
C LEU A 4 12.16 -33.92 2.53
N ILE A 5 13.22 -33.14 2.74
CA ILE A 5 14.53 -33.68 3.13
C ILE A 5 14.43 -34.34 4.52
N HIS A 6 13.68 -33.75 5.45
CA HIS A 6 13.44 -34.33 6.77
C HIS A 6 12.68 -35.67 6.71
N TYR A 7 11.72 -35.82 5.77
CA TYR A 7 11.08 -37.11 5.47
C TYR A 7 12.01 -38.10 4.74
N GLY A 8 13.26 -37.72 4.43
CA GLY A 8 14.25 -38.60 3.81
C GLY A 8 14.19 -38.64 2.28
N LEU A 9 13.58 -37.65 1.62
CA LEU A 9 13.67 -37.52 0.17
C LEU A 9 15.07 -37.01 -0.24
N PRO A 10 15.62 -37.48 -1.38
CA PRO A 10 16.87 -36.95 -1.92
C PRO A 10 16.81 -35.43 -2.18
N ASN A 11 17.88 -34.71 -1.88
CA ASN A 11 17.94 -33.24 -1.98
C ASN A 11 17.51 -32.72 -3.37
N LYS A 12 17.98 -33.35 -4.45
CA LYS A 12 17.63 -32.96 -5.83
C LYS A 12 16.14 -33.12 -6.12
N THR A 13 15.52 -34.19 -5.62
CA THR A 13 14.08 -34.44 -5.76
C THR A 13 13.27 -33.45 -4.93
N ALA A 14 13.65 -33.24 -3.67
CA ALA A 14 13.01 -32.26 -2.78
C ALA A 14 13.09 -30.82 -3.33
N PHE A 15 14.18 -30.46 -4.01
CA PHE A 15 14.35 -29.18 -4.70
C PHE A 15 13.43 -29.05 -5.91
N LYS A 16 13.40 -30.06 -6.81
CA LYS A 16 12.51 -30.06 -7.98
C LYS A 16 11.03 -29.97 -7.60
N ILE A 17 10.61 -30.75 -6.60
CA ILE A 17 9.24 -30.71 -6.07
C ILE A 17 8.91 -29.29 -5.57
N MET A 18 9.81 -28.69 -4.78
CA MET A 18 9.61 -27.32 -4.29
C MET A 18 9.51 -26.30 -5.43
N GLU A 19 10.35 -26.40 -6.46
CA GLU A 19 10.32 -25.51 -7.63
C GLU A 19 9.01 -25.60 -8.41
N ASP A 20 8.52 -26.80 -8.66
CA ASP A 20 7.29 -27.01 -9.42
C ASP A 20 6.06 -26.55 -8.62
N VAL A 21 5.99 -26.91 -7.33
CA VAL A 21 4.89 -26.51 -6.44
C VAL A 21 4.82 -24.99 -6.27
N ARG A 22 5.95 -24.30 -6.04
CA ARG A 22 5.92 -22.84 -5.84
C ARG A 22 5.50 -22.06 -7.09
N LYS A 23 5.63 -22.66 -8.27
CA LYS A 23 5.23 -22.11 -9.57
C LYS A 23 3.83 -22.55 -9.99
N GLY A 24 3.09 -23.24 -9.11
CA GLY A 24 1.73 -23.68 -9.40
C GLY A 24 1.62 -24.83 -10.39
N LYS A 25 2.72 -25.54 -10.67
CA LYS A 25 2.73 -26.69 -11.58
C LYS A 25 2.20 -27.98 -10.94
N GLY A 26 1.90 -27.95 -9.63
CA GLY A 26 1.39 -29.09 -8.88
C GLY A 26 2.45 -30.15 -8.60
N LEU A 27 1.99 -31.39 -8.45
CA LEU A 27 2.83 -32.57 -8.25
C LEU A 27 2.64 -33.54 -9.41
N LYS A 28 3.75 -34.12 -9.89
CA LYS A 28 3.72 -35.24 -10.83
C LYS A 28 3.47 -36.54 -10.07
N GLU A 29 3.00 -37.55 -10.77
CA GLU A 29 2.75 -38.87 -10.20
C GLU A 29 4.01 -39.48 -9.55
N GLU A 30 5.17 -39.33 -10.19
CA GLU A 30 6.49 -39.70 -9.64
C GLU A 30 6.82 -39.01 -8.31
N TYR A 31 6.34 -37.78 -8.09
CA TYR A 31 6.58 -37.04 -6.86
C TYR A 31 5.67 -37.54 -5.74
N GLU A 32 4.44 -37.90 -6.06
CA GLU A 32 3.50 -38.43 -5.08
C GLU A 32 3.91 -39.80 -4.57
N GLN A 33 4.37 -40.68 -5.47
CA GLN A 33 4.84 -42.01 -5.11
C GLN A 33 6.00 -41.93 -4.12
N ILE A 34 7.07 -41.19 -4.46
CA ILE A 34 8.22 -41.05 -3.55
C ILE A 34 7.87 -40.33 -2.24
N MET A 35 6.93 -39.37 -2.27
CA MET A 35 6.44 -38.71 -1.06
C MET A 35 5.69 -39.72 -0.16
N ARG A 36 4.84 -40.58 -0.71
CA ARG A 36 4.13 -41.62 0.05
C ARG A 36 5.07 -42.71 0.59
N GLU A 37 6.03 -43.17 -0.22
CA GLU A 37 7.08 -44.12 0.21
C GLU A 37 7.89 -43.59 1.40
N LYS A 38 8.09 -42.27 1.45
CA LYS A 38 8.78 -41.57 2.55
C LYS A 38 7.85 -41.13 3.67
N ASN A 39 6.64 -41.68 3.73
CA ASN A 39 5.63 -41.42 4.76
C ASN A 39 5.26 -39.92 4.89
N VAL A 40 5.32 -39.16 3.80
CA VAL A 40 4.79 -37.79 3.78
C VAL A 40 3.25 -37.87 3.86
N PRO A 41 2.61 -37.19 4.83
CA PRO A 41 1.17 -37.28 5.00
C PRO A 41 0.36 -36.81 3.79
N ASP A 42 -0.77 -37.46 3.54
CA ASP A 42 -1.67 -37.15 2.41
C ASP A 42 -2.19 -35.72 2.39
N TRP A 43 -2.42 -35.12 3.56
CA TRP A 43 -2.81 -33.71 3.64
C TRP A 43 -1.73 -32.77 3.11
N TYR A 44 -0.44 -33.13 3.29
CA TYR A 44 0.69 -32.33 2.82
C TYR A 44 0.80 -32.43 1.29
N ILE A 45 0.67 -33.64 0.75
CA ILE A 45 0.59 -33.88 -0.70
C ILE A 45 -0.59 -33.10 -1.30
N GLY A 46 -1.77 -33.21 -0.69
CA GLY A 46 -2.97 -32.49 -1.10
C GLY A 46 -2.81 -30.96 -1.03
N SER A 47 -2.09 -30.44 -0.04
CA SER A 47 -1.76 -29.02 0.08
C SER A 47 -0.85 -28.55 -1.05
N CYS A 48 0.22 -29.30 -1.36
CA CYS A 48 1.14 -28.99 -2.46
C CYS A 48 0.44 -28.88 -3.83
N LYS A 49 -0.62 -29.68 -4.07
CA LYS A 49 -1.42 -29.61 -5.31
C LYS A 49 -2.27 -28.34 -5.43
N LYS A 50 -2.63 -27.71 -4.32
CA LYS A 50 -3.51 -26.53 -4.29
C LYS A 50 -2.74 -25.22 -4.51
N ILE A 51 -1.46 -25.19 -4.17
CA ILE A 51 -0.62 -24.00 -4.27
C ILE A 51 -0.52 -23.55 -5.74
N LYS A 52 -0.91 -22.31 -6.02
CA LYS A 52 -0.76 -21.68 -7.35
C LYS A 52 0.50 -20.83 -7.45
N TYR A 53 0.94 -20.27 -6.33
CA TYR A 53 2.16 -19.48 -6.23
C TYR A 53 2.64 -19.47 -4.77
N MET A 54 3.95 -19.50 -4.55
CA MET A 54 4.53 -19.41 -3.20
C MET A 54 5.86 -18.67 -3.20
N PHE A 55 6.02 -17.73 -2.27
CA PHE A 55 7.23 -16.93 -2.14
C PHE A 55 8.42 -17.71 -1.57
N PRO A 56 9.65 -17.45 -2.04
CA PRO A 56 10.86 -17.83 -1.33
C PRO A 56 10.94 -17.14 0.05
N LYS A 57 11.50 -17.83 1.05
CA LYS A 57 11.67 -17.28 2.41
C LYS A 57 12.40 -15.94 2.44
N ALA A 58 13.44 -15.78 1.62
CA ALA A 58 14.21 -14.53 1.54
C ALA A 58 13.37 -13.33 1.07
N HIS A 59 12.47 -13.55 0.10
CA HIS A 59 11.57 -12.51 -0.38
C HIS A 59 10.58 -12.09 0.70
N ALA A 60 9.95 -13.06 1.37
CA ALA A 60 9.06 -12.79 2.49
C ALA A 60 9.77 -12.02 3.62
N ALA A 61 10.99 -12.43 3.98
CA ALA A 61 11.79 -11.76 5.00
C ALA A 61 12.12 -10.30 4.64
N ALA A 62 12.49 -10.03 3.38
CA ALA A 62 12.78 -8.68 2.91
C ALA A 62 11.55 -7.76 2.98
N TYR A 63 10.39 -8.22 2.53
CA TYR A 63 9.14 -7.45 2.56
C TYR A 63 8.67 -7.20 3.99
N VAL A 64 8.71 -8.22 4.84
CA VAL A 64 8.34 -8.10 6.25
C VAL A 64 9.28 -7.12 6.97
N MET A 65 10.58 -7.17 6.71
CA MET A 65 11.53 -6.21 7.28
C MET A 65 11.19 -4.76 6.89
N MET A 66 10.82 -4.50 5.64
CA MET A 66 10.37 -3.15 5.23
C MET A 66 9.06 -2.76 5.90
N ALA A 67 8.11 -3.68 5.99
CA ALA A 67 6.84 -3.45 6.66
C ALA A 67 7.03 -3.08 8.15
N PHE A 68 7.94 -3.76 8.86
CA PHE A 68 8.28 -3.42 10.25
C PHE A 68 8.90 -2.02 10.38
N ARG A 69 9.79 -1.64 9.45
CA ARG A 69 10.35 -0.28 9.43
C ARG A 69 9.27 0.78 9.25
N ILE A 70 8.35 0.57 8.30
CA ILE A 70 7.22 1.48 8.06
C ILE A 70 6.27 1.50 9.26
N ALA A 71 5.96 0.35 9.84
CA ALA A 71 5.07 0.22 11.00
C ALA A 71 5.62 0.97 12.22
N TRP A 72 6.94 0.98 12.42
CA TRP A 72 7.57 1.74 13.49
C TRP A 72 7.25 3.24 13.37
N PHE A 73 7.35 3.85 12.18
CA PHE A 73 6.93 5.23 11.96
C PHE A 73 5.42 5.40 12.14
N LYS A 74 4.60 4.45 11.66
CA LYS A 74 3.15 4.52 11.85
C LYS A 74 2.75 4.57 13.33
N VAL A 75 3.50 3.90 14.21
CA VAL A 75 3.23 3.89 15.65
C VAL A 75 3.82 5.10 16.37
N TYR A 76 5.11 5.38 16.16
CA TYR A 76 5.86 6.36 16.97
C TYR A 76 5.97 7.75 16.34
N TYR A 77 5.80 7.87 15.02
CA TYR A 77 5.86 9.13 14.27
C TYR A 77 4.71 9.20 13.24
N PRO A 78 3.45 9.16 13.71
CA PRO A 78 2.29 8.98 12.84
C PRO A 78 2.17 10.09 11.78
N GLU A 79 2.44 11.34 12.11
CA GLU A 79 2.42 12.46 11.16
C GLU A 79 3.40 12.26 10.00
N ALA A 80 4.61 11.78 10.29
CA ALA A 80 5.61 11.48 9.27
C ALA A 80 5.18 10.29 8.39
N PHE A 81 4.57 9.27 8.99
CA PHE A 81 4.00 8.14 8.24
C PHE A 81 2.91 8.62 7.27
N TYR A 82 1.92 9.36 7.75
CA TYR A 82 0.80 9.82 6.93
C TYR A 82 1.25 10.81 5.85
N ALA A 83 2.11 11.78 6.18
CA ALA A 83 2.65 12.72 5.19
C ALA A 83 3.39 11.97 4.07
N THR A 84 4.20 10.97 4.42
CA THR A 84 4.92 10.14 3.43
C THR A 84 3.96 9.28 2.62
N TYR A 85 2.97 8.66 3.26
CA TYR A 85 1.97 7.82 2.59
C TYR A 85 1.21 8.62 1.54
N PHE A 86 0.64 9.78 1.92
CA PHE A 86 -0.12 10.62 0.99
C PHE A 86 0.74 11.27 -0.09
N THR A 87 2.03 11.49 0.17
CA THR A 87 2.96 12.01 -0.84
C THR A 87 3.37 10.98 -1.89
N VAL A 88 3.57 9.71 -1.48
CA VAL A 88 4.26 8.70 -2.32
C VAL A 88 3.32 7.63 -2.87
N ARG A 89 2.20 7.36 -2.19
CA ARG A 89 1.32 6.22 -2.51
C ARG A 89 -0.10 6.62 -2.90
N ALA A 90 -0.51 7.84 -2.62
CA ALA A 90 -1.88 8.29 -2.81
C ALA A 90 -2.06 9.07 -4.12
N ASP A 91 -1.75 8.42 -5.26
CA ASP A 91 -1.81 9.05 -6.58
C ASP A 91 -3.22 9.57 -6.95
N GLU A 92 -4.25 8.98 -6.36
CA GLU A 92 -5.66 9.36 -6.54
C GLU A 92 -6.20 10.21 -5.39
N PHE A 93 -5.33 10.82 -4.59
CA PHE A 93 -5.73 11.73 -3.53
C PHE A 93 -6.45 12.95 -4.11
N ASP A 94 -7.57 13.32 -3.48
CA ASP A 94 -8.34 14.52 -3.81
C ASP A 94 -8.57 15.32 -2.54
N ALA A 95 -7.97 16.51 -2.48
CA ALA A 95 -8.10 17.39 -1.33
C ALA A 95 -9.55 17.84 -1.09
N ALA A 96 -10.33 18.08 -2.16
CA ALA A 96 -11.72 18.50 -2.06
C ALA A 96 -12.63 17.41 -1.51
N MET A 97 -12.18 16.16 -1.51
CA MET A 97 -12.91 15.03 -0.94
C MET A 97 -12.39 14.67 0.46
N MET A 98 -11.07 14.63 0.64
CA MET A 98 -10.43 14.06 1.84
C MET A 98 -10.15 15.10 2.95
N CYS A 99 -10.06 16.40 2.63
CA CYS A 99 -9.67 17.43 3.61
C CYS A 99 -10.83 18.05 4.40
N HIS A 100 -12.08 17.68 4.10
CA HIS A 100 -13.27 18.26 4.75
C HIS A 100 -13.75 17.47 5.98
N GLY A 101 -12.79 16.87 6.70
CA GLY A 101 -13.05 16.18 7.96
C GLY A 101 -13.54 14.74 7.83
N LYS A 102 -13.63 14.11 9.00
CA LYS A 102 -13.86 12.66 9.16
C LYS A 102 -15.21 12.20 8.61
N ASP A 103 -16.28 12.97 8.82
CA ASP A 103 -17.62 12.55 8.43
C ASP A 103 -17.78 12.40 6.91
N ARG A 104 -17.15 13.30 6.14
CA ARG A 104 -17.16 13.22 4.68
C ARG A 104 -16.40 11.99 4.18
N VAL A 105 -15.25 11.70 4.79
CA VAL A 105 -14.46 10.49 4.50
C VAL A 105 -15.27 9.23 4.79
N ILE A 106 -15.90 9.13 5.96
CA ILE A 106 -16.73 7.98 6.34
C ILE A 106 -17.92 7.79 5.38
N ASN A 107 -18.61 8.87 5.04
CA ASN A 107 -19.74 8.79 4.12
C ASN A 107 -19.29 8.30 2.73
N LYS A 108 -18.11 8.74 2.26
CA LYS A 108 -17.58 8.29 0.96
C LYS A 108 -17.13 6.83 0.99
N ILE A 109 -16.52 6.38 2.09
CA ILE A 109 -16.20 4.96 2.31
C ILE A 109 -17.47 4.10 2.19
N ARG A 110 -18.55 4.48 2.89
CA ARG A 110 -19.84 3.75 2.83
C ARG A 110 -20.41 3.70 1.41
N GLU A 111 -20.35 4.81 0.68
CA GLU A 111 -20.80 4.86 -0.72
C GLU A 111 -20.05 3.83 -1.59
N PHE A 112 -18.74 3.71 -1.41
CA PHE A 112 -17.92 2.74 -2.15
C PHE A 112 -18.16 1.29 -1.70
N GLU A 113 -18.27 1.05 -0.39
CA GLU A 113 -18.58 -0.28 0.15
C GLU A 113 -19.92 -0.82 -0.37
N LEU A 114 -20.94 0.05 -0.50
CA LEU A 114 -22.24 -0.32 -1.06
C LEU A 114 -22.17 -0.77 -2.53
N LYS A 115 -21.18 -0.31 -3.29
CA LYS A 115 -20.95 -0.78 -4.67
C LYS A 115 -20.35 -2.18 -4.73
N GLY A 116 -19.67 -2.62 -3.67
CA GLY A 116 -19.04 -3.93 -3.57
C GLY A 116 -18.20 -4.28 -4.79
N ASN A 117 -18.54 -5.39 -5.47
CA ASN A 117 -17.79 -5.86 -6.64
C ASN A 117 -17.92 -4.95 -7.88
N ASN A 118 -18.87 -4.02 -7.90
CA ASN A 118 -19.07 -3.08 -9.02
C ASN A 118 -18.14 -1.87 -8.97
N MET A 119 -17.28 -1.75 -7.94
CA MET A 119 -16.28 -0.68 -7.89
C MET A 119 -15.27 -0.81 -9.03
N THR A 120 -15.03 0.31 -9.70
CA THR A 120 -13.91 0.47 -10.63
C THR A 120 -12.57 0.34 -9.89
N GLN A 121 -11.49 0.07 -10.63
CA GLN A 121 -10.15 -0.01 -10.03
C GLN A 121 -9.74 1.30 -9.34
N LYS A 122 -10.11 2.44 -9.94
CA LYS A 122 -9.91 3.77 -9.35
C LYS A 122 -10.66 3.91 -8.03
N GLU A 123 -11.93 3.51 -7.97
CA GLU A 123 -12.68 3.57 -6.71
C GLU A 123 -12.07 2.69 -5.59
N LYS A 124 -11.55 1.50 -5.93
CA LYS A 124 -10.86 0.62 -4.96
C LYS A 124 -9.56 1.26 -4.43
N ASN A 125 -8.78 1.86 -5.33
CA ASN A 125 -7.57 2.58 -4.97
C ASN A 125 -7.89 3.79 -4.07
N THR A 126 -8.89 4.59 -4.47
CA THR A 126 -9.39 5.73 -3.69
C THR A 126 -9.94 5.30 -2.32
N LEU A 127 -10.66 4.18 -2.24
CA LEU A 127 -11.15 3.60 -0.98
C LEU A 127 -10.00 3.28 -0.02
N THR A 128 -8.91 2.69 -0.53
CA THR A 128 -7.72 2.38 0.28
C THR A 128 -7.12 3.66 0.89
N ILE A 129 -7.06 4.75 0.11
CA ILE A 129 -6.56 6.05 0.60
C ILE A 129 -7.52 6.64 1.65
N LEU A 130 -8.83 6.54 1.42
CA LEU A 130 -9.86 6.99 2.35
C LEU A 130 -9.80 6.26 3.70
N GLU A 131 -9.55 4.95 3.71
CA GLU A 131 -9.39 4.18 4.94
C GLU A 131 -8.20 4.69 5.78
N VAL A 132 -7.07 4.98 5.12
CA VAL A 132 -5.90 5.56 5.79
C VAL A 132 -6.18 6.98 6.28
N ALA A 133 -6.93 7.79 5.51
CA ALA A 133 -7.37 9.11 5.95
C ALA A 133 -8.32 9.03 7.17
N ASN A 134 -9.26 8.10 7.18
CA ASN A 134 -10.16 7.88 8.32
C ASN A 134 -9.39 7.44 9.58
N GLU A 135 -8.40 6.57 9.43
CA GLU A 135 -7.49 6.18 10.51
C GLU A 135 -6.70 7.39 11.04
N MET A 136 -6.15 8.22 10.15
CA MET A 136 -5.44 9.45 10.50
C MET A 136 -6.35 10.39 11.32
N TYR A 137 -7.58 10.63 10.86
CA TYR A 137 -8.57 11.43 11.58
C TYR A 137 -8.96 10.81 12.93
N ALA A 138 -9.11 9.49 13.00
CA ALA A 138 -9.39 8.79 14.26
C ALA A 138 -8.25 8.90 15.28
N ARG A 139 -7.03 9.17 14.83
CA ARG A 139 -5.85 9.44 15.66
C ARG A 139 -5.66 10.93 15.99
N GLY A 140 -6.62 11.78 15.64
CA GLY A 140 -6.60 13.21 15.94
C GLY A 140 -5.73 14.06 15.01
N ILE A 141 -5.16 13.47 13.96
CA ILE A 141 -4.39 14.19 12.94
C ILE A 141 -5.36 14.64 11.85
N LYS A 142 -5.27 15.91 11.46
CA LYS A 142 -6.18 16.52 10.47
C LYS A 142 -5.42 17.04 9.25
N PHE A 143 -6.11 17.17 8.13
CA PHE A 143 -5.61 17.95 7.01
C PHE A 143 -5.82 19.44 7.25
N LEU A 144 -4.85 20.24 6.82
CA LEU A 144 -4.96 21.69 6.71
C LEU A 144 -5.48 22.06 5.32
N PRO A 145 -6.09 23.25 5.14
CA PRO A 145 -6.45 23.71 3.81
C PRO A 145 -5.20 23.89 2.95
N ILE A 146 -5.35 23.68 1.64
CA ILE A 146 -4.31 24.04 0.68
C ILE A 146 -4.13 25.56 0.73
N ASP A 147 -2.87 25.99 0.74
CA ASP A 147 -2.49 27.40 0.87
C ASP A 147 -1.42 27.69 -0.18
N ILE A 148 -1.72 28.62 -1.09
CA ILE A 148 -0.84 28.94 -2.22
C ILE A 148 0.56 29.40 -1.77
N TYR A 149 0.67 29.99 -0.58
CA TYR A 149 1.92 30.50 -0.04
C TYR A 149 2.66 29.47 0.83
N LYS A 150 1.95 28.50 1.42
CA LYS A 150 2.54 27.54 2.38
C LYS A 150 2.68 26.11 1.84
N SER A 151 1.74 25.66 1.00
CA SER A 151 1.74 24.33 0.41
C SER A 151 2.98 24.12 -0.46
N ASP A 152 3.49 22.90 -0.44
CA ASP A 152 4.50 22.44 -1.40
C ASP A 152 3.85 22.15 -2.75
N ALA A 153 4.65 22.00 -3.80
CA ALA A 153 4.14 21.60 -5.11
C ALA A 153 3.58 20.17 -5.09
N VAL A 154 4.26 19.24 -4.42
CA VAL A 154 3.97 17.78 -4.51
C VAL A 154 4.04 17.02 -3.18
N LYS A 155 4.59 17.62 -2.11
CA LYS A 155 4.78 16.94 -0.82
C LYS A 155 3.78 17.41 0.23
N PHE A 156 3.24 16.49 1.01
CA PHE A 156 2.53 16.84 2.24
C PHE A 156 3.52 17.42 3.25
N LYS A 157 3.19 18.58 3.82
CA LYS A 157 3.99 19.22 4.86
C LYS A 157 3.41 18.92 6.23
N ILE A 158 4.27 18.59 7.18
CA ILE A 158 3.90 18.44 8.58
C ILE A 158 3.95 19.82 9.22
N GLU A 159 2.84 20.24 9.81
CA GLU A 159 2.71 21.48 10.56
C GLU A 159 2.12 21.20 11.93
N LYS A 160 2.28 22.15 12.87
CA LYS A 160 1.83 22.01 14.27
C LYS A 160 0.35 21.61 14.38
N ASP A 161 -0.48 22.12 13.48
CA ASP A 161 -1.93 21.91 13.50
C ASP A 161 -2.40 20.77 12.58
N GLY A 162 -1.49 20.09 11.87
CA GLY A 162 -1.86 18.97 10.99
C GLY A 162 -1.02 18.87 9.71
N LEU A 163 -1.52 18.09 8.75
CA LEU A 163 -0.83 17.86 7.48
C LEU A 163 -1.38 18.80 6.40
N ARG A 164 -0.52 19.60 5.80
CA ARG A 164 -0.89 20.45 4.66
C ARG A 164 -0.72 19.69 3.35
N PRO A 165 -1.80 19.53 2.55
CA PRO A 165 -1.70 18.93 1.23
C PRO A 165 -0.89 19.82 0.28
N PRO A 166 -0.22 19.21 -0.71
CA PRO A 166 0.46 19.93 -1.78
C PRO A 166 -0.55 20.56 -2.76
N LEU A 167 -0.07 21.46 -3.61
CA LEU A 167 -0.88 22.08 -4.64
C LEU A 167 -1.42 21.05 -5.64
N ASN A 168 -0.61 20.06 -6.04
CA ASN A 168 -1.02 19.02 -6.98
C ASN A 168 -2.09 18.03 -6.44
N ALA A 169 -2.47 18.15 -5.17
CA ALA A 169 -3.61 17.44 -4.59
C ALA A 169 -4.96 18.07 -4.98
N LEU A 170 -4.95 19.25 -5.62
CA LEU A 170 -6.14 19.85 -6.23
C LEU A 170 -6.46 19.14 -7.54
N GLN A 171 -7.72 18.74 -7.69
CA GLN A 171 -8.21 18.15 -8.93
C GLN A 171 -7.96 19.11 -10.11
N GLY A 172 -7.31 18.60 -11.16
CA GLY A 172 -6.98 19.37 -12.35
C GLY A 172 -5.63 20.11 -12.28
N LEU A 173 -4.95 20.14 -11.12
CA LEU A 173 -3.63 20.74 -11.01
C LEU A 173 -2.53 19.67 -11.05
N GLY A 174 -1.93 19.48 -12.22
CA GLY A 174 -0.80 18.55 -12.38
C GLY A 174 0.49 19.03 -11.73
N THR A 175 1.46 18.13 -11.60
CA THR A 175 2.78 18.40 -10.99
C THR A 175 3.51 19.60 -11.61
N SER A 176 3.53 19.71 -12.94
CA SER A 176 4.21 20.83 -13.62
C SER A 176 3.59 22.18 -13.28
N ALA A 177 2.25 22.27 -13.29
CA ALA A 177 1.55 23.50 -12.93
C ALA A 177 1.78 23.87 -11.45
N ALA A 178 1.73 22.88 -10.56
CA ALA A 178 2.04 23.07 -9.14
C ALA A 178 3.48 23.58 -8.91
N GLN A 179 4.45 23.05 -9.66
CA GLN A 179 5.86 23.50 -9.60
C GLN A 179 6.00 24.93 -10.09
N SER A 180 5.41 25.28 -11.24
CA SER A 180 5.45 26.64 -11.78
C SER A 180 4.85 27.67 -10.81
N ILE A 181 3.77 27.33 -10.09
CA ILE A 181 3.19 28.20 -9.06
C ILE A 181 4.20 28.43 -7.91
N VAL A 182 4.88 27.38 -7.46
CA VAL A 182 5.89 27.50 -6.39
C VAL A 182 7.11 28.29 -6.85
N GLU A 183 7.53 28.17 -8.11
CA GLU A 183 8.61 28.95 -8.70
C GLU A 183 8.24 30.43 -8.77
N ALA A 184 7.07 30.78 -9.32
CA ALA A 184 6.56 32.14 -9.37
C ALA A 184 6.41 32.75 -7.96
N ARG A 185 6.00 31.95 -6.96
CA ARG A 185 5.97 32.36 -5.55
C ARG A 185 7.36 32.77 -5.05
N ASN A 186 8.38 31.98 -5.33
CA ASN A 186 9.74 32.22 -4.84
C ASN A 186 10.39 33.42 -5.53
N ASN A 187 10.02 33.71 -6.78
CA ASN A 187 10.45 34.88 -7.53
C ASN A 187 9.72 36.17 -7.11
N GLY A 188 8.74 36.08 -6.20
CA GLY A 188 7.95 37.21 -5.77
C GLY A 188 6.95 37.70 -6.81
N GLU A 189 6.56 36.87 -7.78
CA GLU A 189 5.62 37.22 -8.86
C GLU A 189 4.15 37.01 -8.45
N LEU A 190 3.91 36.31 -7.34
CA LEU A 190 2.58 36.01 -6.82
C LEU A 190 2.02 37.15 -5.95
N TYR A 191 1.62 38.23 -6.61
CA TYR A 191 0.76 39.26 -6.01
C TYR A 191 -0.70 38.98 -6.35
N LEU A 192 -1.38 38.21 -5.49
CA LEU A 192 -2.84 38.31 -5.43
C LEU A 192 -3.16 39.68 -4.80
N TRP A 193 -3.50 40.65 -5.65
CA TRP A 193 -4.10 41.91 -5.22
C TRP A 193 -5.45 41.59 -4.57
N MET A 194 -5.46 41.34 -3.27
CA MET A 194 -6.65 41.40 -2.45
C MET A 194 -6.57 42.67 -1.61
N THR A 195 -6.92 43.79 -2.25
CA THR A 195 -7.63 44.89 -1.56
C THR A 195 -9.03 44.43 -1.21
#